data_AF-A4YKJ7-F1
#
_entry.id   AF-A4YKJ7-F1
#
_cell.length_a   1.000
_cell.length_b   1.000
_cell.length_c   1.000
_cell.angle_alpha   90.00
_cell.angle_beta   90.00
_cell.angle_gamma   90.00
#
_symmetry.space_group_name_H-M   'P 1'
#
loop_
_entity.id
_entity.type
_entity.pdbx_description
1 polymer ?
#
loop_
_entity_poly.entity_id
_entity_poly.type
_entity_poly.pdbx_seq_one_letter_code
_entity_poly.pdbx_strand_id
1 'polypeptide(L)'
;MRRAWAIFREVYKYPQIKFSDIGRNCFAWALRKAWAEAREAARLSAIPAQERQDCISCLNALIERAGFIDSGPAWRRTVTAYRDEIRQLETAI
;
A
#
# COMPACT_ATOMS: atom_id res chain seq x y z
N MET A 1 -12.20 7.21 -13.02
CA MET A 1 -11.88 6.89 -14.44
C MET A 1 -10.44 7.16 -14.87
N ARG A 2 -9.80 8.29 -14.47
CA ARG A 2 -8.41 8.62 -14.88
C ARG A 2 -7.40 7.50 -14.58
N ARG A 3 -7.51 6.83 -13.42
CA ARG A 3 -6.60 5.73 -13.04
C ARG A 3 -6.72 4.49 -13.94
N ALA A 4 -7.94 4.10 -14.32
CA ALA A 4 -8.15 2.99 -15.26
C ALA A 4 -7.49 3.27 -16.62
N TRP A 5 -7.60 4.51 -17.12
CA TRP A 5 -6.89 4.91 -18.34
C TRP A 5 -5.36 4.93 -18.18
N ALA A 6 -4.85 5.33 -17.01
CA ALA A 6 -3.41 5.26 -16.74
C ALA A 6 -2.90 3.81 -16.80
N ILE A 7 -3.58 2.89 -16.11
CA ILE A 7 -3.27 1.45 -16.13
C ILE A 7 -3.35 0.90 -17.56
N PHE A 8 -4.40 1.27 -18.30
CA PHE A 8 -4.60 0.82 -19.67
C PHE A 8 -3.46 1.27 -20.60
N ARG A 9 -3.01 2.53 -20.47
CA ARG A 9 -1.89 3.06 -21.25
C ARG A 9 -0.56 2.41 -20.88
N GLU A 10 -0.34 2.16 -19.59
CA GLU A 10 0.90 1.54 -19.11
C GLU A 10 1.05 0.10 -19.60
N VAL A 11 -0.04 -0.68 -19.49
CA VAL A 11 -0.08 -2.11 -19.79
C VAL A 11 -0.19 -2.38 -21.30
N TYR A 12 -1.11 -1.70 -21.99
CA TYR A 12 -1.40 -1.98 -23.40
C TYR A 12 -0.81 -0.94 -24.36
N LYS A 13 0.05 -0.03 -23.85
CA LYS A 13 0.76 1.00 -24.63
C LYS A 13 -0.15 1.91 -25.46
N TYR A 14 -1.43 2.03 -25.10
CA TYR A 14 -2.34 2.98 -25.76
C TYR A 14 -1.78 4.42 -25.64
N PRO A 15 -1.82 5.25 -26.70
CA PRO A 15 -2.42 5.02 -28.02
C PRO A 15 -1.46 4.48 -29.09
N GLN A 16 -0.24 4.03 -28.72
CA GLN A 16 0.71 3.45 -29.68
C GLN A 16 0.11 2.22 -30.37
N ILE A 17 -0.63 1.41 -29.60
CA ILE A 17 -1.49 0.34 -30.10
C ILE A 17 -2.94 0.84 -30.12
N LYS A 18 -3.64 0.62 -31.24
CA LYS A 18 -5.02 1.08 -31.43
C LYS A 18 -5.96 0.31 -30.51
N PHE A 19 -7.02 1.00 -30.08
CA PHE A 19 -8.03 0.39 -29.21
C PHE A 19 -8.76 -0.79 -29.87
N SER A 20 -8.94 -0.77 -31.19
CA SER A 20 -9.52 -1.89 -31.96
C SER A 20 -8.75 -3.19 -31.76
N ASP A 21 -7.43 -3.09 -31.62
CA ASP A 21 -6.51 -4.23 -31.59
C ASP A 21 -6.39 -4.78 -30.16
N ILE A 22 -6.60 -3.91 -29.15
CA ILE A 22 -6.57 -4.27 -27.72
C ILE A 22 -7.95 -4.80 -27.26
N GLY A 23 -9.02 -4.08 -27.61
CA GLY A 23 -10.39 -4.45 -27.32
C GLY A 23 -10.96 -4.00 -25.96
N ARG A 24 -12.30 -4.08 -25.86
CA ARG A 24 -13.09 -3.61 -24.71
C ARG A 24 -12.85 -4.42 -23.44
N ASN A 25 -12.57 -5.71 -23.55
CA ASN A 25 -12.35 -6.60 -22.39
C ASN A 25 -11.08 -6.21 -21.61
N CYS A 26 -10.03 -5.79 -22.30
CA CYS A 26 -8.79 -5.28 -21.70
C CYS A 26 -9.03 -3.96 -20.96
N PHE A 27 -9.87 -3.09 -21.49
CA PHE A 27 -10.27 -1.87 -20.78
C PHE A 27 -11.13 -2.18 -19.55
N ALA A 28 -12.07 -3.13 -19.66
CA ALA A 28 -12.86 -3.61 -18.54
C ALA A 28 -12.00 -4.23 -17.43
N TRP A 29 -10.91 -4.92 -17.79
CA TRP A 29 -9.91 -5.37 -16.82
C TRP A 29 -9.21 -4.19 -16.12
N ALA A 30 -8.77 -3.17 -16.86
CA ALA A 30 -8.13 -1.99 -16.28
C ALA A 30 -9.08 -1.22 -15.35
N LEU A 31 -10.39 -1.18 -15.66
CA LEU A 31 -11.43 -0.64 -14.80
C LEU A 31 -11.54 -1.43 -13.49
N ARG A 32 -11.61 -2.76 -13.55
CA ARG A 32 -11.66 -3.62 -12.36
C ARG A 32 -10.42 -3.44 -11.48
N LYS A 33 -9.23 -3.33 -12.09
CA LYS A 33 -7.99 -3.09 -11.36
C LYS A 33 -7.99 -1.72 -10.66
N ALA A 34 -8.40 -0.67 -11.36
CA ALA A 34 -8.52 0.67 -10.76
C ALA A 34 -9.56 0.71 -9.63
N TRP A 35 -10.65 -0.06 -9.74
CA TRP A 35 -11.63 -0.19 -8.66
C TRP A 35 -11.07 -0.91 -7.44
N ALA A 36 -10.29 -1.98 -7.63
CA ALA A 36 -9.63 -2.67 -6.53
C ALA A 36 -8.62 -1.75 -5.80
N GLU A 37 -7.80 -1.00 -6.53
CA GLU A 37 -6.88 0.00 -5.95
C GLU A 37 -7.65 1.08 -5.15
N ALA A 38 -8.75 1.59 -5.70
CA ALA A 38 -9.57 2.58 -5.01
C ALA A 38 -10.25 2.01 -3.76
N ARG A 39 -10.69 0.75 -3.79
CA ARG A 39 -11.28 0.07 -2.64
C ARG A 39 -10.26 -0.14 -1.53
N GLU A 40 -9.03 -0.49 -1.87
CA GLU A 40 -7.97 -0.64 -0.88
C GLU A 40 -7.57 0.71 -0.28
N ALA A 41 -7.43 1.76 -1.09
CA ALA A 41 -7.22 3.12 -0.59
C ALA A 41 -8.37 3.57 0.33
N ALA A 42 -9.61 3.27 -0.04
CA ALA A 42 -10.79 3.56 0.80
C ALA A 42 -10.75 2.78 2.11
N ARG A 43 -10.37 1.49 2.09
CA ARG A 43 -10.18 0.67 3.29
C ARG A 43 -9.13 1.26 4.21
N LEU A 44 -7.99 1.69 3.67
CA LEU A 44 -6.93 2.34 4.44
C LEU A 44 -7.39 3.69 4.99
N SER A 45 -8.15 4.47 4.24
CA SER A 45 -8.74 5.73 4.75
C SER A 45 -9.83 5.51 5.80
N ALA A 46 -10.49 4.35 5.77
CA ALA A 46 -11.52 3.99 6.74
C ALA A 46 -10.93 3.58 8.09
N ILE A 47 -9.63 3.26 8.17
CA ILE A 47 -8.91 3.15 9.44
C ILE A 47 -8.81 4.56 10.02
N PRO A 48 -9.46 4.84 11.18
CA PRO A 48 -9.40 6.14 11.81
C PRO A 48 -7.95 6.59 12.01
N ALA A 49 -7.68 7.86 11.73
CA ALA A 49 -6.34 8.42 11.91
C ALA A 49 -5.79 8.18 13.33
N GLN A 50 -6.69 8.21 14.32
CA GLN A 50 -6.37 7.92 15.71
C GLN A 50 -5.92 6.47 15.93
N GLU A 51 -6.66 5.47 15.43
CA GLU A 51 -6.27 4.06 15.58
C GLU A 51 -4.91 3.76 14.93
N ARG A 52 -4.60 4.44 13.83
CA ARG A 52 -3.30 4.34 13.17
C ARG A 52 -2.18 4.96 14.00
N GLN A 53 -2.42 6.15 14.56
CA GLN A 53 -1.47 6.83 15.45
C GLN A 53 -1.24 6.03 16.74
N ASP A 54 -2.29 5.40 17.27
CA ASP A 54 -2.20 4.52 18.44
C ASP A 54 -1.35 3.28 18.12
N CYS A 55 -1.52 2.71 16.93
CA CYS A 55 -0.71 1.58 16.46
C CYS A 55 0.77 1.96 16.29
N ILE A 56 1.06 3.10 15.66
CA ILE A 56 2.43 3.63 15.53
C ILE A 56 3.05 3.89 16.91
N SER A 57 2.28 4.45 17.85
CA SER A 57 2.73 4.70 19.22
C SER A 57 3.05 3.39 19.96
N CYS A 58 2.21 2.36 19.78
CA CYS A 58 2.43 1.04 20.33
C CYS A 58 3.71 0.39 19.78
N LEU A 59 3.91 0.43 18.46
CA LEU A 59 5.12 -0.11 17.82
C LEU A 59 6.40 0.62 18.29
N ASN A 60 6.34 1.95 18.45
CA ASN A 60 7.46 2.71 19.00
C ASN A 60 7.77 2.32 20.46
N ALA A 61 6.75 2.16 21.30
CA ALA A 61 6.92 1.70 22.68
C ALA A 61 7.53 0.28 22.75
N LEU A 62 7.14 -0.60 21.82
CA LEU A 62 7.73 -1.95 21.70
C LEU A 62 9.20 -1.91 21.26
N ILE A 63 9.58 -1.00 20.35
CA ILE A 63 10.98 -0.80 19.95
C ILE A 63 11.81 -0.29 21.13
N GLU A 64 11.32 0.72 21.86
CA GLU A 64 11.99 1.24 23.05
C GLU A 64 12.19 0.14 24.09
N ARG A 65 11.13 -0.61 24.41
CA ARG A 65 11.19 -1.71 25.37
C ARG A 65 12.12 -2.84 24.92
N ALA A 66 12.14 -3.17 23.63
CA ALA A 66 13.01 -4.22 23.09
C ALA A 66 14.49 -3.87 23.30
N GLY A 67 14.86 -2.58 23.22
CA GLY A 67 16.22 -2.12 23.50
C GLY A 67 16.69 -2.35 24.94
N PHE A 68 15.78 -2.50 25.90
CA PHE A 68 16.10 -2.80 27.30
C PHE A 68 16.16 -4.29 27.63
N ILE A 69 15.51 -5.16 26.83
CA ILE A 69 15.30 -6.58 27.14
C ILE A 69 16.29 -7.49 26.41
N ASP A 70 16.59 -7.22 25.13
CA ASP A 70 17.35 -8.14 24.30
C ASP A 70 18.38 -7.40 23.44
N SER A 71 19.61 -7.92 23.40
CA SER A 71 20.76 -7.34 22.67
C SER A 71 21.38 -8.27 21.60
N GLY A 72 20.79 -9.46 21.36
CA GLY A 72 21.18 -10.39 20.28
C GLY A 72 20.60 -10.21 18.86
N PRO A 73 21.05 -10.97 17.85
CA PRO A 73 20.62 -10.82 16.45
C PRO A 73 19.10 -10.92 16.19
N ALA A 74 18.36 -11.56 17.09
CA ALA A 74 16.90 -11.66 17.04
C ALA A 74 16.22 -10.30 17.24
N TRP A 75 16.67 -9.47 18.19
CA TRP A 75 16.05 -8.15 18.44
C TRP A 75 16.18 -7.24 17.23
N ARG A 76 17.33 -7.27 16.53
CA ARG A 76 17.56 -6.42 15.36
C ARG A 76 16.55 -6.72 14.26
N ARG A 77 16.21 -7.99 14.06
CA ARG A 77 15.19 -8.41 13.08
C ARG A 77 13.81 -7.91 13.50
N THR A 78 13.45 -8.07 14.77
CA THR A 78 12.16 -7.62 15.29
C THR A 78 11.99 -6.10 15.21
N VAL A 79 13.02 -5.32 15.59
CA VAL A 79 13.00 -3.85 15.46
C VAL A 79 12.96 -3.41 14.00
N THR A 80 13.64 -4.13 13.10
CA THR A 80 13.56 -3.84 11.65
C THR A 80 12.14 -4.06 11.14
N ALA A 81 11.50 -5.17 11.52
CA ALA A 81 10.12 -5.46 11.14
C ALA A 81 9.14 -4.38 11.65
N TYR A 82 9.25 -3.98 12.92
CA TYR A 82 8.40 -2.92 13.48
C TYR A 82 8.62 -1.57 12.78
N ARG A 83 9.86 -1.25 12.40
CA ARG A 83 10.16 -0.02 11.64
C ARG A 83 9.59 -0.06 10.22
N ASP A 84 9.63 -1.21 9.56
CA ASP A 84 9.03 -1.37 8.24
C ASP A 84 7.50 -1.25 8.30
N GLU A 85 6.89 -1.77 9.37
CA GLU A 85 5.45 -1.62 9.63
C GLU A 85 5.05 -0.16 9.90
N ILE A 86 5.81 0.57 10.73
CA ILE A 86 5.62 2.01 10.93
C ILE A 86 5.70 2.76 9.58
N ARG A 87 6.72 2.46 8.76
CA ARG A 87 6.89 3.10 7.45
C ARG A 87 5.67 2.85 6.55
N GLN A 88 5.11 1.64 6.54
CA GLN A 88 3.90 1.34 5.77
C GLN A 88 2.71 2.16 6.25
N LEU A 89 2.50 2.26 7.57
CA LEU A 89 1.41 3.03 8.17
C LEU A 89 1.53 4.54 7.89
N GLU A 90 2.76 5.09 7.91
CA GLU A 90 3.05 6.48 7.56
C GLU A 90 2.84 6.78 6.08
N THR A 91 3.24 5.87 5.18
CA THR A 91 3.01 6.04 3.73
C THR A 91 1.56 5.89 3.28
N ALA A 92 0.70 5.35 4.15
CA ALA A 92 -0.74 5.22 3.89
C ALA A 92 -1.55 6.49 4.23
N ILE A 93 -0.87 7.59 4.63
CA ILE A 93 -1.41 8.94 4.87
C ILE A 93 -1.45 9.71 3.55
#